data_AF-A0A9P4LR62-F1
#
_entry.id   AF-A0A9P4LR62-F1
#
_cell.length_a   1.000
_cell.length_b   1.000
_cell.length_c   1.000
_cell.angle_alpha   90.00
_cell.angle_beta   90.00
_cell.angle_gamma   90.00
#
_symmetry.space_group_name_H-M   'P 1'
#
loop_
_entity.id
_entity.type
_entity.pdbx_description
1 polymer ?
#
loop_
_entity_poly.entity_id
_entity_poly.type
_entity_poly.pdbx_seq_one_letter_code
_entity_poly.pdbx_strand_id
1 'polypeptide(L)'
;MPPQAGATNPWQHHHYISASSAAAFPPSQDRYICSTCNKAFSRPSSLRIHSHSHTGEKPFKCPHAGCGKAFSVRSNMKRHERGCH
;
A
#
# COMPACT_ATOMS: atom_id res chain seq x y z
N MET A 1 -6.20 43.54 -16.34
CA MET A 1 -6.96 42.80 -17.38
C MET A 1 -6.04 42.76 -18.60
N PRO A 2 -5.46 41.62 -19.02
CA PRO A 2 -6.13 40.35 -19.36
C PRO A 2 -5.65 39.11 -18.56
N PRO A 3 -6.25 37.92 -18.82
CA PRO A 3 -6.09 36.66 -18.09
C PRO A 3 -4.95 35.80 -18.69
N GLN A 4 -4.47 34.72 -18.08
CA GLN A 4 -5.11 33.40 -18.14
C GLN A 4 -4.46 32.43 -17.14
N ALA A 5 -5.33 31.68 -16.48
CA ALA A 5 -5.04 30.58 -15.59
C ALA A 5 -4.16 29.52 -16.27
N GLY A 6 -2.95 29.32 -15.73
CA GLY A 6 -2.16 28.13 -15.97
C GLY A 6 -2.56 27.07 -14.95
N ALA A 7 -3.42 26.14 -15.35
CA ALA A 7 -3.76 24.96 -14.55
C ALA A 7 -2.48 24.12 -14.32
N THR A 8 -1.88 24.24 -13.14
CA THR A 8 -0.84 23.31 -12.70
C THR A 8 -1.54 22.01 -12.34
N ASN A 9 -1.38 21.02 -13.20
CA ASN A 9 -2.00 19.71 -13.06
C ASN A 9 -1.52 19.06 -11.74
N PRO A 10 -2.42 18.61 -10.84
CA PRO A 10 -2.07 18.04 -9.53
C PRO A 10 -1.38 16.66 -9.60
N TRP A 11 -0.93 16.23 -10.78
CA TRP A 11 -0.21 14.99 -11.04
C TRP A 11 1.13 15.23 -11.78
N GLN A 12 1.65 16.46 -11.76
CA GLN A 12 2.97 16.78 -12.31
C GLN A 12 4.09 16.33 -11.35
N HIS A 13 4.59 15.11 -11.51
CA HIS A 13 5.85 14.70 -10.89
C HIS A 13 7.03 15.28 -11.70
N HIS A 14 7.40 16.54 -11.45
CA HIS A 14 8.62 17.13 -12.02
C HIS A 14 9.85 16.51 -11.36
N HIS A 15 10.45 15.51 -12.02
CA HIS A 15 11.78 15.00 -11.66
C HIS A 15 12.85 15.72 -12.49
N TYR A 16 13.27 16.90 -12.03
CA TYR A 16 14.41 17.62 -12.58
C TYR A 16 15.70 17.02 -11.98
N ILE A 17 16.35 16.14 -12.74
CA ILE A 17 17.60 15.49 -12.32
C ILE A 17 18.77 16.39 -12.76
N SER A 18 19.35 17.12 -11.82
CA SER A 18 20.68 17.71 -11.97
C SER A 18 21.73 16.63 -11.73
N ALA A 19 22.60 16.41 -12.71
CA ALA A 19 23.66 15.42 -12.68
C ALA A 19 24.69 15.74 -11.57
N SER A 20 24.96 14.78 -10.68
CA SER A 20 26.19 14.69 -9.89
C SER A 20 26.39 13.27 -9.36
N SER A 21 27.57 12.73 -9.64
CA SER A 21 28.00 11.34 -9.47
C SER A 21 27.92 10.79 -8.04
N ALA A 22 27.24 9.65 -7.90
CA ALA A 22 27.64 8.51 -7.06
C ALA A 22 26.77 7.34 -7.47
N ALA A 23 27.31 6.12 -7.51
CA ALA A 23 26.54 4.90 -7.74
C ALA A 23 25.57 4.64 -6.57
N ALA A 24 24.51 5.44 -6.49
CA ALA A 24 23.34 5.13 -5.71
C ALA A 24 22.53 4.19 -6.59
N PHE A 25 22.44 2.91 -6.17
CA PHE A 25 21.37 2.04 -6.63
C PHE A 25 20.09 2.87 -6.63
N PRO A 26 19.42 3.09 -7.78
CA PRO A 26 18.24 3.93 -7.81
C PRO A 26 17.27 3.39 -6.75
N PRO A 27 16.71 4.23 -5.86
CA PRO A 27 15.71 3.75 -4.90
C PRO A 27 14.60 3.16 -5.74
N SER A 28 14.56 1.83 -5.79
CA SER A 28 13.74 1.03 -6.70
C SER A 28 12.35 1.66 -6.84
N GLN A 29 12.06 2.20 -8.01
CA GLN A 29 10.97 3.15 -8.29
C GLN A 29 9.55 2.55 -8.21
N ASP A 30 9.33 1.51 -7.42
CA ASP A 30 7.99 0.99 -7.17
C ASP A 30 7.93 0.40 -5.74
N ARG A 31 8.22 1.24 -4.75
CA ARG A 31 7.99 0.88 -3.34
C ARG A 31 6.73 1.57 -2.85
N TYR A 32 5.75 0.76 -2.49
CA TYR A 32 4.59 1.20 -1.74
C TYR A 32 5.01 1.33 -0.29
N ILE A 33 5.17 2.56 0.19
CA ILE A 33 5.64 2.85 1.55
C ILE A 33 4.46 3.17 2.45
N CYS A 34 4.42 2.56 3.62
CA CYS A 34 3.41 2.87 4.63
C CYS A 34 3.71 4.19 5.32
N SER A 35 2.82 5.17 5.21
CA SER A 35 3.00 6.50 5.84
C SER A 35 3.02 6.46 7.37
N THR A 36 2.51 5.39 8.00
CA THR A 36 2.42 5.26 9.46
C THR A 36 3.72 4.73 10.09
N CYS A 37 4.42 3.82 9.43
CA CYS A 37 5.62 3.18 9.98
C CYS A 37 6.80 3.12 8.99
N ASN A 38 6.70 3.89 7.90
CA ASN A 38 7.69 4.04 6.83
C ASN A 38 8.21 2.74 6.21
N LYS A 39 7.42 1.67 6.29
CA LYS A 39 7.80 0.33 5.83
C LYS A 39 7.53 0.21 4.33
N ALA A 40 8.54 -0.22 3.59
CA ALA A 40 8.46 -0.35 2.14
C ALA A 40 7.99 -1.75 1.71
N PHE A 41 7.08 -1.79 0.75
CA PHE A 41 6.54 -3.01 0.15
C PHE A 41 6.71 -2.98 -1.37
N SER A 42 6.96 -4.14 -1.97
CA SER A 42 7.12 -4.30 -3.43
C SER A 42 5.79 -4.32 -4.19
N ARG A 43 4.64 -4.28 -3.49
CA ARG A 43 3.29 -4.42 -4.08
C ARG A 43 2.28 -3.54 -3.35
N PRO A 44 1.33 -2.91 -4.06
CA PRO A 44 0.29 -2.07 -3.43
C PRO A 44 -0.64 -2.92 -2.56
N SER A 45 -0.91 -4.16 -2.99
CA SER A 45 -1.73 -5.10 -2.24
C SER A 45 -1.15 -5.39 -0.85
N SER A 46 0.17 -5.48 -0.74
CA SER A 46 0.87 -5.76 0.51
C SER A 46 0.86 -4.54 1.43
N LEU A 47 1.03 -3.34 0.88
CA LEU A 47 0.85 -2.09 1.61
C LEU A 47 -0.56 -1.98 2.18
N ARG A 48 -1.60 -2.22 1.36
CA ARG A 48 -3.00 -2.12 1.79
C ARG A 48 -3.36 -3.13 2.87
N ILE A 49 -2.87 -4.36 2.74
CA ILE A 49 -2.99 -5.37 3.79
C ILE A 49 -2.30 -4.91 5.07
N HIS A 50 -1.13 -4.30 4.94
CA HIS A 50 -0.37 -3.81 6.07
C HIS A 50 -1.03 -2.58 6.72
N SER A 51 -1.68 -1.68 5.98
CA SER A 51 -2.41 -0.56 6.58
C SER A 51 -3.55 -1.03 7.48
N HIS A 52 -4.19 -2.16 7.14
CA HIS A 52 -5.18 -2.81 8.00
C HIS A 52 -4.61 -3.29 9.35
N SER A 53 -3.29 -3.50 9.49
CA SER A 53 -2.71 -3.80 10.82
C SER A 53 -2.63 -2.58 11.72
N HIS A 54 -2.56 -1.37 11.14
CA HIS A 54 -2.56 -0.12 11.91
C HIS A 54 -3.97 0.27 12.34
N THR A 55 -4.96 0.09 11.47
CA THR A 55 -6.37 0.38 11.81
C THR A 55 -7.06 -0.74 12.58
N GLY A 56 -6.44 -1.94 12.64
CA GLY A 56 -7.05 -3.13 13.23
C GLY A 56 -8.24 -3.68 12.43
N GLU A 57 -8.56 -3.09 11.27
CA GLU A 57 -9.66 -3.50 10.43
C GLU A 57 -9.34 -4.84 9.79
N LYS A 58 -10.07 -5.88 10.18
CA LYS A 58 -9.95 -7.23 9.60
C LYS A 58 -11.21 -7.53 8.80
N PRO A 59 -11.26 -7.13 7.51
CA PRO A 59 -12.44 -7.31 6.69
C PRO A 59 -12.70 -8.79 6.35
N PHE A 60 -11.69 -9.66 6.44
CA PHE A 60 -11.83 -11.07 6.09
C PHE A 60 -12.10 -11.91 7.34
N LYS A 61 -13.37 -11.96 7.74
CA LYS A 61 -13.84 -12.83 8.83
C LYS A 61 -14.14 -14.23 8.30
N CYS A 62 -13.85 -15.25 9.12
CA CYS A 62 -14.25 -16.61 8.83
C CYS A 62 -15.78 -16.72 8.90
N PRO A 63 -16.45 -17.31 7.88
CA PRO A 63 -17.91 -17.48 7.89
C PRO A 63 -18.40 -18.58 8.86
N HIS A 64 -17.48 -19.37 9.43
CA HIS A 64 -17.82 -20.45 10.35
C HIS A 64 -18.27 -19.90 11.71
N ALA A 65 -19.49 -20.24 12.12
CA ALA A 65 -20.19 -19.67 13.27
C ALA A 65 -19.56 -19.97 14.66
N GLY A 66 -18.59 -20.89 14.75
CA GLY A 66 -17.83 -21.18 15.97
C GLY A 66 -16.39 -20.64 16.03
N CYS A 67 -15.86 -20.07 14.94
CA CYS A 67 -14.42 -19.78 14.86
C CYS A 67 -14.04 -18.37 15.29
N GLY A 68 -14.86 -17.36 14.95
CA GLY A 68 -14.61 -15.94 15.29
C GLY A 68 -13.31 -15.34 14.73
N LYS A 69 -12.54 -16.09 13.92
CA LYS A 69 -11.24 -15.63 13.42
C LYS A 69 -11.39 -14.61 12.29
N ALA A 70 -10.68 -13.50 12.42
CA ALA A 70 -10.62 -12.44 11.41
C ALA A 70 -9.19 -12.24 10.92
N PHE A 71 -9.03 -12.06 9.62
CA PHE A 71 -7.75 -11.91 8.93
C PHE A 71 -7.69 -10.58 8.18
N SER A 72 -6.50 -10.01 8.08
CA SER A 72 -6.23 -8.83 7.24
C SER A 72 -5.98 -9.21 5.77
N VAL A 73 -5.87 -10.50 5.47
CA VAL A 73 -5.55 -11.04 4.14
C VAL A 73 -6.56 -12.09 3.69
N ARG A 74 -7.16 -11.90 2.52
CA ARG A 74 -8.10 -12.85 1.90
C ARG A 74 -7.50 -14.25 1.74
N SER A 75 -6.25 -14.35 1.29
CA SER A 75 -5.55 -15.63 1.08
C SER A 75 -5.41 -16.42 2.38
N ASN A 76 -5.14 -15.75 3.51
CA ASN A 76 -5.02 -16.40 4.81
C ASN A 76 -6.37 -16.91 5.31
N MET A 77 -7.43 -16.08 5.18
CA MET A 77 -8.80 -16.49 5.50
C MET A 77 -9.24 -17.70 4.66
N LYS A 78 -9.03 -17.67 3.34
CA LYS A 78 -9.43 -18.76 2.43
C LYS A 78 -8.67 -20.06 2.71
N ARG A 79 -7.40 -19.97 3.10
CA ARG A 79 -6.63 -21.14 3.53
C ARG A 79 -7.19 -21.73 4.82
N HIS A 80 -7.54 -20.86 5.77
CA HIS A 80 -8.11 -21.25 7.06
C HIS A 80 -9.50 -21.87 6.92
N GLU A 81 -10.36 -21.31 6.05
CA GLU A 81 -11.73 -21.79 5.79
C GLU A 81 -11.79 -23.29 5.50
N ARG A 82 -10.84 -23.83 4.72
CA ARG A 82 -10.81 -25.25 4.33
C ARG A 82 -10.48 -26.22 5.45
N GLY A 83 -9.92 -25.75 6.56
CA GLY A 83 -9.59 -26.56 7.75
C GLY A 83 -10.27 -26.06 9.01
N CYS A 84 -11.23 -25.15 8.87
CA CYS A 84 -12.01 -24.63 9.97
C CYS A 84 -13.24 -25.53 10.14
N HIS A 85 -13.19 -26.40 11.13
CA HIS A 85 -14.28 -27.27 11.56
C HIS A 85 -14.74 -26.87 12.96
#